data_AF-A0A2H0HPX7-F1
#
_entry.id   AF-A0A2H0HPX7-F1
#
_cell.length_a   1.000
_cell.length_b   1.000
_cell.length_c   1.000
_cell.angle_alpha   90.00
_cell.angle_beta   90.00
_cell.angle_gamma   90.00
#
_symmetry.space_group_name_H-M   'P 1'
#
loop_
_entity.id
_entity.type
_entity.pdbx_description
1 polymer ?
#
loop_
_entity_poly.entity_id
_entity_poly.type
_entity_poly.pdbx_seq_one_letter_code
_entity_poly.pdbx_strand_id
1 'polypeptide(L)'
;MNRLVSALVPILVVAVFSNGSLAHAAAPVSPQILAQESIALPVPASTGTVPITLSAGGRSFSFTLRNNSALAGRVPAGVRVLLADAGDDGSWARLTYFDNGWHGVLFDGISLWLIEPASPTTTTPSRTGAVDNVTMYRAEDLQLPGFLFEANGHTAPLAPNRVPGQALLGELPQIAMAGVTKRLPITLVADTAFRTRTGANAEATLLTLFNNVDGIFSNQVGIGLELQHVELLSNDGPLTAPDLNTLLDQFTDFMFNGAGTAIPSAGNAHLFTSRAEANNGGIAWVGTLCSDRVGYGVNKFTDSINIGTLIFAHELGHNFGAPHDGQSGSACESAAPGLMAPTVGGTDQFSQCSIQQMQPEIADAFCLISVSSIAAVDFTGNWFNRQRDGEGVQISLEGDGATFVLSYYTYLGGRQVWMIGEARSPATGETKALTFDLYITSGADFGSRFNPANVVRRVWGTVKVTVDAGNCNTAQMVVTPALPEFGGAFTVPIERIAVRSSCN
;
A
#
# COMPACT_ATOMS: atom_id res chain seq x y z
N MET A 1 -72.23 59.79 45.33
CA MET A 1 -72.13 58.36 45.64
C MET A 1 -71.26 57.69 44.58
N ASN A 2 -70.15 57.10 45.03
CA ASN A 2 -69.23 56.11 44.41
C ASN A 2 -68.88 56.23 42.92
N ARG A 3 -67.64 56.62 42.53
CA ARG A 3 -66.34 55.88 42.54
C ARG A 3 -66.33 54.63 41.66
N LEU A 4 -65.40 54.57 40.69
CA LEU A 4 -64.49 53.46 40.31
C LEU A 4 -64.00 53.70 38.85
N VAL A 5 -62.76 53.46 38.41
CA VAL A 5 -61.42 53.20 38.97
C VAL A 5 -60.44 53.46 37.81
N SER A 6 -59.30 54.10 38.11
CA SER A 6 -58.15 54.22 37.20
C SER A 6 -57.27 52.97 37.38
N ALA A 7 -56.91 52.29 36.29
CA ALA A 7 -55.93 51.21 36.30
C ALA A 7 -54.71 51.64 35.47
N LEU A 8 -53.64 52.01 36.16
CA LEU A 8 -52.29 52.08 35.60
C LEU A 8 -51.75 50.65 35.44
N VAL A 9 -51.29 50.32 34.23
CA VAL A 9 -50.44 49.14 33.99
C VAL A 9 -48.99 49.61 33.94
N PRO A 10 -48.08 49.12 34.79
CA PRO A 10 -46.66 49.42 34.68
C PRO A 10 -46.03 48.61 33.55
N ILE A 11 -45.36 49.29 32.62
CA ILE A 11 -44.50 48.67 31.60
C ILE A 11 -43.22 48.21 32.32
N LEU A 12 -43.09 46.89 32.52
CA LEU A 12 -41.85 46.27 32.95
C LEU A 12 -40.91 46.19 31.73
N VAL A 13 -39.95 47.09 31.65
CA VAL A 13 -38.82 46.97 30.70
C VAL A 13 -37.87 45.91 31.26
N VAL A 14 -38.01 44.68 30.77
CA VAL A 14 -37.00 43.63 30.99
C VAL A 14 -35.83 43.93 30.04
N ALA A 15 -34.76 44.50 30.58
CA ALA A 15 -33.47 44.55 29.90
C ALA A 15 -32.92 43.12 29.83
N VAL A 16 -33.06 42.48 28.67
CA VAL A 16 -32.39 41.21 28.37
C VAL A 16 -30.92 41.54 28.07
N PHE A 17 -30.06 41.32 29.06
CA PHE A 17 -28.62 41.21 28.81
C PHE A 17 -28.37 39.90 28.07
N SER A 18 -28.27 39.96 26.74
CA SER A 18 -27.81 38.84 25.92
C SER A 18 -26.28 38.73 25.99
N ASN A 19 -25.75 38.21 27.11
CA ASN A 19 -24.41 37.65 27.13
C ASN A 19 -24.48 36.22 26.60
N GLY A 20 -24.42 36.11 25.29
CA GLY A 20 -24.41 34.85 24.56
C GLY A 20 -23.61 35.02 23.29
N SER A 21 -22.28 35.03 23.40
CA SER A 21 -21.41 34.68 22.29
C SER A 21 -21.61 33.19 22.00
N LEU A 22 -22.68 32.89 21.25
CA LEU A 22 -22.81 31.62 20.54
C LEU A 22 -21.67 31.59 19.53
N ALA A 23 -20.59 30.87 19.87
CA ALA A 23 -19.66 30.38 18.87
C ALA A 23 -20.51 29.65 17.82
N HIS A 24 -20.71 30.29 16.67
CA HIS A 24 -21.28 29.61 15.52
C HIS A 24 -20.26 28.54 15.15
N ALA A 25 -20.54 27.28 15.49
CA ALA A 25 -19.85 26.16 14.89
C ALA A 25 -19.94 26.37 13.38
N ALA A 26 -18.78 26.47 12.71
CA ALA A 26 -18.74 26.54 11.26
C ALA A 26 -19.57 25.37 10.71
N ALA A 27 -20.42 25.64 9.71
CA ALA A 27 -21.17 24.57 9.06
C ALA A 27 -20.19 23.49 8.58
N PRO A 28 -20.50 22.19 8.76
CA PRO A 28 -19.61 21.13 8.30
C PRO A 28 -19.37 21.29 6.80
N VAL A 29 -18.10 21.25 6.40
CA VAL A 29 -17.70 21.25 4.99
C VAL A 29 -18.21 19.94 4.37
N SER A 30 -19.19 20.05 3.48
CA SER A 30 -19.72 18.89 2.77
C SER A 30 -18.90 18.63 1.50
N PRO A 31 -18.49 17.38 1.23
CA PRO A 31 -17.90 17.02 -0.06
C PRO A 31 -18.85 17.34 -1.21
N GLN A 32 -18.29 17.90 -2.27
CA GLN A 32 -18.94 18.07 -3.55
C GLN A 32 -18.24 17.17 -4.56
N ILE A 33 -18.98 16.21 -5.11
CA ILE A 33 -18.51 15.33 -6.19
C ILE A 33 -19.07 15.89 -7.49
N LEU A 34 -18.21 16.43 -8.34
CA LEU A 34 -18.61 17.13 -9.58
C LEU A 34 -19.09 16.17 -10.67
N ALA A 35 -18.51 14.98 -10.73
CA ALA A 35 -18.87 13.92 -11.66
C ALA A 35 -18.69 12.56 -10.99
N GLN A 36 -19.65 11.66 -11.19
CA GLN A 36 -19.62 10.31 -10.65
C GLN A 36 -20.36 9.34 -11.56
N GLU A 37 -20.01 8.07 -11.45
CA GLU A 37 -20.59 6.96 -12.17
C GLU A 37 -21.05 5.88 -11.18
N SER A 38 -22.09 5.12 -11.56
CA SER A 38 -22.56 3.96 -10.80
C SER A 38 -22.22 2.70 -11.56
N ILE A 39 -21.50 1.78 -10.90
CA ILE A 39 -20.95 0.57 -11.51
C ILE A 39 -21.34 -0.62 -10.66
N ALA A 40 -21.65 -1.75 -11.29
CA ALA A 40 -21.87 -3.01 -10.59
C ALA A 40 -20.55 -3.80 -10.51
N LEU A 41 -20.09 -4.11 -9.30
CA LEU A 41 -18.97 -5.01 -9.06
C LEU A 41 -19.48 -6.35 -8.52
N PRO A 42 -18.82 -7.47 -8.82
CA PRO A 42 -19.20 -8.76 -8.26
C PRO A 42 -18.98 -8.75 -6.74
N VAL A 43 -19.89 -9.38 -5.99
CA VAL A 43 -19.62 -9.72 -4.58
C VAL A 43 -18.47 -10.73 -4.57
N PRO A 44 -17.35 -10.44 -3.89
CA PRO A 44 -16.19 -11.31 -3.92
C PRO A 44 -16.46 -12.58 -3.12
N ALA A 45 -16.03 -13.73 -3.65
CA ALA A 45 -15.97 -14.96 -2.87
C ALA A 45 -15.01 -14.77 -1.67
N SER A 46 -15.22 -15.56 -0.62
CA SER A 46 -14.41 -15.50 0.61
C SER A 46 -12.92 -15.81 0.39
N THR A 47 -12.60 -16.53 -0.69
CA THR A 47 -11.22 -16.92 -1.05
C THR A 47 -11.01 -16.79 -2.56
N GLY A 48 -9.75 -16.85 -2.99
CA GLY A 48 -9.37 -16.81 -4.41
C GLY A 48 -9.32 -15.40 -5.01
N THR A 49 -9.07 -15.37 -6.31
CA THR A 49 -8.99 -14.14 -7.11
C THR A 49 -10.37 -13.63 -7.50
N VAL A 50 -10.51 -12.32 -7.67
CA VAL A 50 -11.77 -11.68 -8.07
C VAL A 50 -11.53 -10.94 -9.39
N PRO A 51 -11.95 -11.51 -10.53
CA PRO A 51 -11.89 -10.78 -11.79
C PRO A 51 -12.95 -9.68 -11.75
N ILE A 52 -12.54 -8.45 -12.01
CA ILE A 52 -13.43 -7.31 -12.19
C ILE A 52 -13.22 -6.72 -13.57
N THR A 53 -14.30 -6.28 -14.20
CA THR A 53 -14.25 -5.49 -15.42
C THR A 53 -15.22 -4.34 -15.25
N LEU A 54 -14.74 -3.13 -15.41
CA LEU A 54 -15.56 -1.92 -15.27
C LEU A 54 -15.26 -0.96 -16.41
N SER A 55 -16.23 -0.13 -16.75
CA SER A 55 -16.05 0.93 -17.73
C SER A 55 -16.42 2.25 -17.08
N ALA A 56 -15.46 3.17 -17.02
CA ALA A 56 -15.62 4.50 -16.47
C ALA A 56 -14.85 5.51 -17.34
N GLY A 57 -15.35 6.73 -17.49
CA GLY A 57 -14.70 7.77 -18.29
C GLY A 57 -14.48 7.38 -19.76
N GLY A 58 -15.31 6.47 -20.30
CA GLY A 58 -15.18 5.97 -21.68
C GLY A 58 -14.04 4.97 -21.92
N ARG A 59 -13.37 4.51 -20.86
CA ARG A 59 -12.33 3.45 -20.90
C ARG A 59 -12.84 2.22 -20.17
N SER A 60 -12.38 1.03 -20.59
CA SER A 60 -12.65 -0.23 -19.89
C SER A 60 -11.39 -0.72 -19.21
N PHE A 61 -11.53 -1.14 -17.96
CA PHE A 61 -10.46 -1.64 -17.12
C PHE A 61 -10.77 -3.08 -16.71
N SER A 62 -9.74 -3.92 -16.69
CA SER A 62 -9.88 -5.31 -16.27
C SER A 62 -8.78 -5.63 -15.27
N PHE A 63 -9.17 -6.03 -14.07
CA PHE A 63 -8.26 -6.43 -13.01
C PHE A 63 -8.58 -7.84 -12.55
N THR A 64 -7.55 -8.61 -12.23
CA THR A 64 -7.70 -9.82 -11.42
C THR A 64 -7.21 -9.51 -10.02
N LEU A 65 -8.13 -9.13 -9.14
CA LEU A 65 -7.81 -8.80 -7.77
C LEU A 65 -7.40 -10.05 -7.00
N ARG A 66 -6.40 -9.93 -6.13
CA ARG A 66 -5.94 -10.99 -5.23
C ARG A 66 -5.79 -10.44 -3.81
N ASN A 67 -5.75 -11.32 -2.82
CA ASN A 67 -5.49 -10.91 -1.44
C ASN A 67 -4.16 -10.16 -1.34
N ASN A 68 -4.15 -9.08 -0.56
CA ASN A 68 -2.91 -8.41 -0.19
C ASN A 68 -2.12 -9.30 0.78
N SER A 69 -1.09 -9.96 0.28
CA SER A 69 -0.27 -10.90 1.06
C SER A 69 0.53 -10.21 2.17
N ALA A 70 0.85 -8.93 2.02
CA ALA A 70 1.51 -8.15 3.09
C ALA A 70 0.63 -8.00 4.33
N LEU A 71 -0.68 -8.22 4.20
CA LEU A 71 -1.66 -8.16 5.28
C LEU A 71 -2.12 -9.55 5.75
N ALA A 72 -1.47 -10.62 5.28
CA ALA A 72 -1.85 -11.98 5.63
C ALA A 72 -1.82 -12.19 7.16
N GLY A 73 -2.88 -12.81 7.70
CA GLY A 73 -3.03 -13.03 9.14
C GLY A 73 -3.46 -11.80 9.94
N ARG A 74 -3.58 -10.62 9.31
CA ARG A 74 -4.01 -9.36 9.94
C ARG A 74 -5.38 -8.87 9.48
N VAL A 75 -5.99 -9.53 8.50
CA VAL A 75 -7.30 -9.15 7.97
C VAL A 75 -8.42 -9.77 8.84
N PRO A 76 -9.36 -8.98 9.37
CA PRO A 76 -10.48 -9.49 10.16
C PRO A 76 -11.37 -10.47 9.38
N ALA A 77 -12.08 -11.35 10.09
CA ALA A 77 -13.04 -12.25 9.48
C ALA A 77 -14.14 -11.47 8.74
N GLY A 78 -14.47 -11.90 7.51
CA GLY A 78 -15.48 -11.24 6.68
C GLY A 78 -14.98 -10.01 5.92
N VAL A 79 -13.72 -9.61 6.12
CA VAL A 79 -13.05 -8.55 5.36
C VAL A 79 -12.16 -9.17 4.28
N ARG A 80 -12.13 -8.56 3.10
CA ARG A 80 -11.16 -8.90 2.05
C ARG A 80 -10.40 -7.67 1.59
N VAL A 81 -9.13 -7.58 1.96
CA VAL A 81 -8.23 -6.52 1.48
C VAL A 81 -7.49 -7.03 0.24
N LEU A 82 -7.74 -6.41 -0.91
CA LEU A 82 -7.31 -6.87 -2.22
C LEU A 82 -6.44 -5.84 -2.93
N LEU A 83 -5.64 -6.36 -3.85
CA LEU A 83 -4.87 -5.56 -4.79
C LEU A 83 -4.84 -6.20 -6.17
N ALA A 84 -4.59 -5.38 -7.18
CA ALA A 84 -4.02 -5.78 -8.46
C ALA A 84 -2.81 -4.86 -8.73
N ASP A 85 -1.69 -5.44 -9.14
CA ASP A 85 -0.49 -4.67 -9.47
C ASP A 85 -0.69 -3.84 -10.75
N ALA A 86 0.28 -2.97 -11.02
CA ALA A 86 0.42 -2.27 -12.28
C ALA A 86 0.36 -3.25 -13.47
N GLY A 87 -0.68 -3.13 -14.29
CA GLY A 87 -0.72 -3.73 -15.63
C GLY A 87 0.30 -3.07 -16.56
N ASP A 88 0.42 -3.58 -17.80
CA ASP A 88 1.35 -3.04 -18.80
C ASP A 88 1.10 -1.54 -19.12
N ASP A 89 -0.10 -1.05 -18.83
CA ASP A 89 -0.52 0.35 -18.99
C ASP A 89 -0.34 1.19 -17.71
N GLY A 90 0.29 0.64 -16.68
CA GLY A 90 0.49 1.28 -15.38
C GLY A 90 -0.76 1.33 -14.51
N SER A 91 -1.87 0.69 -14.91
CA SER A 91 -3.11 0.67 -14.13
C SER A 91 -3.03 -0.28 -12.94
N TRP A 92 -3.55 0.11 -11.79
CA TRP A 92 -3.52 -0.72 -10.57
C TRP A 92 -4.78 -0.51 -9.74
N ALA A 93 -5.09 -1.44 -8.84
CA ALA A 93 -6.25 -1.34 -7.98
C ALA A 93 -5.94 -1.76 -6.54
N ARG A 94 -6.55 -1.06 -5.57
CA ARG A 94 -6.51 -1.36 -4.13
C ARG A 94 -7.94 -1.31 -3.63
N LEU A 95 -8.54 -2.48 -3.40
CA LEU A 95 -9.96 -2.58 -3.05
C LEU A 95 -10.15 -3.44 -1.81
N THR A 96 -10.99 -3.00 -0.91
CA THR A 96 -11.42 -3.77 0.26
C THR A 96 -12.91 -4.03 0.17
N TYR A 97 -13.31 -5.26 0.48
CA TYR A 97 -14.71 -5.63 0.66
C TYR A 97 -15.00 -5.92 2.12
N PHE A 98 -15.92 -5.17 2.72
CA PHE A 98 -16.46 -5.41 4.06
C PHE A 98 -17.84 -4.76 4.18
N ASP A 99 -18.63 -5.19 5.17
CA ASP A 99 -19.98 -4.65 5.43
C ASP A 99 -20.89 -4.60 4.18
N ASN A 100 -20.76 -5.60 3.31
CA ASN A 100 -21.46 -5.71 2.02
C ASN A 100 -21.21 -4.53 1.06
N GLY A 101 -20.01 -3.95 1.10
CA GLY A 101 -19.63 -2.83 0.27
C GLY A 101 -18.20 -2.92 -0.22
N TRP A 102 -17.97 -2.44 -1.44
CA TRP A 102 -16.64 -2.19 -1.97
C TRP A 102 -16.16 -0.80 -1.59
N HIS A 103 -14.93 -0.72 -1.09
CA HIS A 103 -14.23 0.50 -0.75
C HIS A 103 -12.85 0.48 -1.38
N GLY A 104 -12.31 1.62 -1.78
CA GLY A 104 -10.91 1.72 -2.16
C GLY A 104 -10.70 2.59 -3.38
N VAL A 105 -9.63 2.31 -4.10
CA VAL A 105 -9.20 3.12 -5.24
C VAL A 105 -8.70 2.28 -6.41
N LEU A 106 -8.74 2.87 -7.59
CA LEU A 106 -8.25 2.32 -8.84
C LEU A 106 -7.52 3.43 -9.59
N PHE A 107 -6.32 3.16 -10.06
CA PHE A 107 -5.60 4.06 -10.96
C PHE A 107 -5.63 3.50 -12.37
N ASP A 108 -5.96 4.33 -13.34
CA ASP A 108 -6.15 3.89 -14.73
C ASP A 108 -4.99 4.21 -15.68
N GLY A 109 -3.83 4.58 -15.12
CA GLY A 109 -2.69 5.12 -15.84
C GLY A 109 -2.71 6.64 -15.99
N ILE A 110 -3.84 7.29 -15.70
CA ILE A 110 -4.03 8.75 -15.85
C ILE A 110 -4.59 9.38 -14.57
N SER A 111 -5.71 8.84 -14.06
CA SER A 111 -6.45 9.39 -12.92
C SER A 111 -6.67 8.33 -11.83
N LEU A 112 -6.67 8.76 -10.57
CA LEU A 112 -7.12 7.95 -9.44
C LEU A 112 -8.65 8.07 -9.32
N TRP A 113 -9.29 6.92 -9.42
CA TRP A 113 -10.69 6.74 -9.19
C TRP A 113 -10.93 6.24 -7.76
N LEU A 114 -11.81 6.95 -7.07
CA LEU A 114 -12.25 6.70 -5.72
C LEU A 114 -13.54 5.86 -5.78
N ILE A 115 -13.61 4.78 -5.01
CA ILE A 115 -14.71 3.82 -5.01
C ILE A 115 -15.30 3.73 -3.61
N GLU A 116 -16.60 3.90 -3.51
CA GLU A 116 -17.36 3.72 -2.28
C GLU A 116 -18.67 2.96 -2.55
N PRO A 117 -19.26 2.31 -1.53
CA PRO A 117 -20.54 1.64 -1.69
C PRO A 117 -21.60 2.65 -2.11
N ALA A 118 -22.49 2.25 -3.03
CA ALA A 118 -23.61 3.12 -3.39
C ALA A 118 -24.48 3.42 -2.17
N SER A 119 -24.95 4.67 -2.04
CA SER A 119 -25.91 5.02 -1.00
C SER A 119 -27.15 4.10 -1.05
N PRO A 120 -27.76 3.71 0.08
CA PRO A 120 -28.83 2.72 0.16
C PRO A 120 -30.17 3.08 -0.53
N THR A 121 -30.22 4.06 -1.43
CA THR A 121 -31.46 4.62 -1.97
C THR A 121 -31.97 4.00 -3.28
N THR A 122 -31.29 3.02 -3.89
CA THR A 122 -31.81 2.37 -5.12
C THR A 122 -31.41 0.89 -5.23
N THR A 123 -31.90 0.03 -4.33
CA THR A 123 -31.85 -1.42 -4.54
C THR A 123 -32.93 -1.85 -5.54
N THR A 124 -32.55 -2.12 -6.80
CA THR A 124 -33.30 -3.06 -7.62
C THR A 124 -32.58 -4.40 -7.54
N PRO A 125 -33.16 -5.46 -6.94
CA PRO A 125 -32.48 -6.75 -6.86
C PRO A 125 -32.36 -7.35 -8.26
N SER A 126 -31.14 -7.50 -8.77
CA SER A 126 -30.88 -8.29 -9.98
C SER A 126 -30.81 -9.77 -9.62
N ARG A 127 -31.46 -10.61 -10.42
CA ARG A 127 -31.70 -12.05 -10.16
C ARG A 127 -30.67 -12.98 -10.79
N THR A 128 -29.44 -12.52 -11.01
CA THR A 128 -28.33 -13.32 -11.57
C THR A 128 -26.98 -12.80 -11.06
N GLY A 129 -26.35 -13.55 -10.13
CA GLY A 129 -25.08 -13.18 -9.48
C GLY A 129 -25.25 -12.05 -8.46
N ALA A 130 -24.73 -12.21 -7.24
CA ALA A 130 -24.74 -11.11 -6.27
C ALA A 130 -23.76 -10.04 -6.77
N VAL A 131 -24.28 -8.89 -7.16
CA VAL A 131 -23.52 -7.72 -7.60
C VAL A 131 -23.83 -6.57 -6.66
N ASP A 132 -22.80 -5.81 -6.30
CA ASP A 132 -22.90 -4.62 -5.47
C ASP A 132 -22.69 -3.38 -6.34
N ASN A 133 -23.62 -2.44 -6.24
CA ASN A 133 -23.48 -1.15 -6.88
C ASN A 133 -22.51 -0.29 -6.08
N VAL A 134 -21.55 0.30 -6.78
CA VAL A 134 -20.58 1.24 -6.23
C VAL A 134 -20.75 2.59 -6.89
N THR A 135 -20.45 3.64 -6.14
CA THR A 135 -20.23 4.97 -6.67
C THR A 135 -18.74 5.14 -6.92
N MET A 136 -18.40 5.59 -8.12
CA MET A 136 -17.02 5.80 -8.55
C MET A 136 -16.88 7.21 -9.12
N TYR A 137 -15.85 7.92 -8.69
CA TYR A 137 -15.56 9.29 -9.15
C TYR A 137 -14.05 9.52 -9.13
N ARG A 138 -13.56 10.43 -9.95
CA ARG A 138 -12.13 10.76 -9.93
C ARG A 138 -11.82 11.66 -8.73
N ALA A 139 -10.62 11.55 -8.19
CA ALA A 139 -10.20 12.44 -7.11
C ALA A 139 -10.16 13.91 -7.54
N GLU A 140 -9.89 14.20 -8.82
CA GLU A 140 -9.98 15.56 -9.39
C GLU A 140 -11.41 16.14 -9.36
N ASP A 141 -12.44 15.28 -9.37
CA ASP A 141 -13.85 15.69 -9.31
C ASP A 141 -14.34 15.85 -7.86
N LEU A 142 -13.51 15.54 -6.85
CA LEU A 142 -13.82 15.75 -5.44
C LEU A 142 -13.37 17.15 -4.98
N GLN A 143 -14.31 17.94 -4.49
CA GLN A 143 -14.04 19.24 -3.89
C GLN A 143 -14.51 19.27 -2.43
N LEU A 144 -13.67 19.82 -1.55
CA LEU A 144 -14.03 20.11 -0.17
C LEU A 144 -13.83 21.61 0.11
N PRO A 145 -14.78 22.48 -0.28
CA PRO A 145 -14.62 23.92 -0.14
C PRO A 145 -14.42 24.34 1.31
N GLY A 146 -13.27 24.94 1.63
CA GLY A 146 -12.94 25.38 2.98
C GLY A 146 -12.34 24.28 3.88
N PHE A 147 -12.09 23.08 3.35
CA PHE A 147 -11.29 22.06 4.01
C PHE A 147 -9.81 22.31 3.68
N LEU A 148 -9.02 22.54 4.71
CA LEU A 148 -7.62 22.90 4.63
C LEU A 148 -6.76 21.76 5.17
N PHE A 149 -5.57 21.65 4.60
CA PHE A 149 -4.43 21.03 5.25
C PHE A 149 -3.65 22.13 5.95
N GLU A 150 -3.34 21.96 7.23
CA GLU A 150 -2.66 23.02 7.96
C GLU A 150 -1.20 23.14 7.54
N ALA A 151 -0.83 24.36 7.14
CA ALA A 151 0.49 24.69 6.64
C ALA A 151 1.53 25.00 7.72
N ASN A 152 1.17 24.94 9.01
CA ASN A 152 2.02 25.43 10.08
C ASN A 152 2.98 24.35 10.57
N GLY A 153 4.08 24.18 9.83
CA GLY A 153 5.42 24.42 10.41
C GLY A 153 5.87 23.61 11.61
N HIS A 154 5.35 22.39 11.83
CA HIS A 154 6.02 21.40 12.68
C HIS A 154 7.23 20.86 11.92
N THR A 155 8.20 21.74 11.72
CA THR A 155 9.56 21.36 11.34
C THR A 155 10.21 20.83 12.61
N ALA A 156 10.66 19.58 12.58
CA ALA A 156 11.46 19.05 13.67
C ALA A 156 12.64 20.00 13.91
N PRO A 157 13.03 20.31 15.17
CA PRO A 157 14.30 20.97 15.43
C PRO A 157 15.39 20.14 14.75
N LEU A 158 16.00 20.68 13.70
CA LEU A 158 17.03 19.99 12.94
C LEU A 158 18.04 19.39 13.92
N ALA A 159 18.31 18.08 13.82
CA ALA A 159 19.48 17.53 14.46
C ALA A 159 20.69 18.36 14.00
N PRO A 160 21.58 18.85 14.90
CA PRO A 160 22.59 19.88 14.59
C PRO A 160 23.61 19.56 13.47
N ASN A 161 23.54 18.39 12.83
CA ASN A 161 24.58 17.87 11.94
C ASN A 161 24.06 17.37 10.57
N ARG A 162 22.95 17.91 10.03
CA ARG A 162 22.61 17.62 8.62
C ARG A 162 23.51 18.43 7.69
N VAL A 163 24.55 17.77 7.17
CA VAL A 163 25.30 18.24 6.01
C VAL A 163 24.35 18.13 4.80
N PRO A 164 24.17 19.18 3.98
CA PRO A 164 23.42 19.05 2.73
C PRO A 164 24.08 17.96 1.89
N GLY A 165 23.38 16.85 1.65
CA GLY A 165 23.84 15.77 0.81
C GLY A 165 23.99 16.24 -0.64
N GLN A 166 25.13 16.83 -0.98
CA GLN A 166 25.57 16.95 -2.37
C GLN A 166 26.19 15.61 -2.81
N ALA A 167 25.34 14.67 -3.20
CA ALA A 167 25.63 13.47 -4.00
C ALA A 167 24.28 12.73 -4.15
N LEU A 168 23.72 12.38 -5.30
CA LEU A 168 24.24 12.08 -6.63
C LEU A 168 23.03 12.30 -7.59
N LEU A 169 22.96 13.44 -8.28
CA LEU A 169 21.91 13.73 -9.27
C LEU A 169 22.20 13.04 -10.62
N GLY A 170 22.55 11.75 -10.55
CA GLY A 170 22.80 10.91 -11.72
C GLY A 170 21.70 9.88 -11.87
N GLU A 171 20.79 10.13 -12.80
CA GLU A 171 19.81 9.18 -13.36
C GLU A 171 18.84 8.53 -12.36
N LEU A 172 17.79 9.27 -11.99
CA LEU A 172 16.51 8.64 -11.67
C LEU A 172 15.57 8.88 -12.85
N PRO A 173 15.17 7.83 -13.58
CA PRO A 173 14.25 7.98 -14.69
C PRO A 173 12.91 8.54 -14.19
N GLN A 174 12.31 9.44 -14.96
CA GLN A 174 10.86 9.64 -14.94
C GLN A 174 10.19 8.35 -15.40
N ILE A 175 10.13 7.33 -14.55
CA ILE A 175 9.56 6.02 -14.90
C ILE A 175 8.92 5.44 -13.65
N ALA A 176 7.60 5.62 -13.52
CA ALA A 176 6.78 4.49 -13.09
C ALA A 176 7.19 3.29 -13.95
N MET A 177 7.61 2.17 -13.35
CA MET A 177 7.90 0.82 -13.93
C MET A 177 9.16 0.13 -13.34
N ALA A 178 9.77 0.62 -12.25
CA ALA A 178 10.65 -0.19 -11.41
C ALA A 178 9.86 -0.61 -10.16
N GLY A 179 9.54 -1.91 -10.02
CA GLY A 179 8.80 -2.41 -8.86
C GLY A 179 9.41 -1.94 -7.54
N VAL A 180 8.57 -1.71 -6.52
CA VAL A 180 8.99 -1.21 -5.20
C VAL A 180 10.13 -2.07 -4.63
N THR A 181 11.29 -1.45 -4.39
CA THR A 181 12.48 -2.10 -3.81
C THR A 181 12.70 -1.78 -2.34
N LYS A 182 11.97 -0.80 -1.80
CA LYS A 182 11.99 -0.43 -0.39
C LYS A 182 10.58 -0.19 0.14
N ARG A 183 10.34 -0.59 1.39
CA ARG A 183 9.07 -0.34 2.11
C ARG A 183 9.31 0.37 3.43
N LEU A 184 8.46 1.34 3.74
CA LEU A 184 8.44 2.05 5.02
C LEU A 184 7.51 1.33 6.01
N PRO A 185 7.98 0.88 7.18
CA PRO A 185 7.11 0.38 8.23
C PRO A 185 6.19 1.48 8.75
N ILE A 186 4.89 1.21 8.79
CA ILE A 186 3.86 2.13 9.30
C ILE A 186 3.06 1.48 10.41
N THR A 187 2.95 2.18 11.55
CA THR A 187 2.02 1.85 12.63
C THR A 187 0.78 2.73 12.54
N LEU A 188 -0.40 2.13 12.58
CA LEU A 188 -1.68 2.83 12.58
C LEU A 188 -2.25 2.80 13.99
N VAL A 189 -2.60 3.96 14.54
CA VAL A 189 -3.22 4.08 15.88
C VAL A 189 -4.56 4.77 15.71
N ALA A 190 -5.64 4.21 16.26
CA ALA A 190 -6.95 4.86 16.27
C ALA A 190 -7.39 5.20 17.69
N ASP A 191 -7.82 6.45 17.88
CA ASP A 191 -8.38 6.92 19.14
C ASP A 191 -9.82 6.40 19.35
N THR A 192 -10.35 6.63 20.56
CA THR A 192 -11.71 6.20 20.89
C THR A 192 -12.78 6.90 20.05
N ALA A 193 -12.54 8.14 19.61
CA ALA A 193 -13.48 8.86 18.76
C ALA A 193 -13.60 8.21 17.37
N PHE A 194 -12.49 7.84 16.75
CA PHE A 194 -12.47 7.06 15.51
C PHE A 194 -13.18 5.73 15.71
N ARG A 195 -12.84 4.98 16.78
CA ARG A 195 -13.46 3.68 17.07
C ARG A 195 -14.97 3.78 17.29
N THR A 196 -15.43 4.79 18.01
CA THR A 196 -16.86 5.07 18.19
C THR A 196 -17.51 5.41 16.85
N ARG A 197 -16.82 6.18 16.00
CA ARG A 197 -17.34 6.60 14.70
C ARG A 197 -17.52 5.42 13.74
N THR A 198 -16.51 4.55 13.62
CA THR A 198 -16.48 3.43 12.68
C THR A 198 -17.07 2.13 13.23
N GLY A 199 -17.25 2.04 14.55
CA GLY A 199 -17.77 0.85 15.22
C GLY A 199 -16.95 -0.41 14.94
N ALA A 200 -17.63 -1.51 14.60
CA ALA A 200 -16.99 -2.80 14.30
C ALA A 200 -16.06 -2.75 13.07
N ASN A 201 -16.20 -1.74 12.21
CA ASN A 201 -15.43 -1.60 10.98
C ASN A 201 -14.13 -0.81 11.18
N ALA A 202 -13.73 -0.46 12.41
CA ALA A 202 -12.54 0.35 12.69
C ALA A 202 -11.27 -0.21 12.04
N GLU A 203 -10.97 -1.49 12.28
CA GLU A 203 -9.79 -2.16 11.74
C GLU A 203 -9.85 -2.28 10.21
N ALA A 204 -11.00 -2.66 9.65
CA ALA A 204 -11.21 -2.74 8.20
C ALA A 204 -11.02 -1.37 7.52
N THR A 205 -11.44 -0.29 8.18
CA THR A 205 -11.27 1.08 7.71
C THR A 205 -9.78 1.45 7.66
N LEU A 206 -9.02 1.20 8.74
CA LEU A 206 -7.57 1.46 8.78
C LEU A 206 -6.81 0.65 7.72
N LEU A 207 -7.14 -0.64 7.56
CA LEU A 207 -6.51 -1.48 6.55
C LEU A 207 -6.82 -1.01 5.13
N THR A 208 -8.02 -0.46 4.89
CA THR A 208 -8.39 0.10 3.59
C THR A 208 -7.62 1.39 3.30
N LEU A 209 -7.55 2.31 4.27
CA LEU A 209 -6.73 3.52 4.17
C LEU A 209 -5.26 3.17 3.87
N PHE A 210 -4.69 2.23 4.62
CA PHE A 210 -3.33 1.73 4.39
C PHE A 210 -3.15 1.13 3.00
N ASN A 211 -4.05 0.24 2.57
CA ASN A 211 -3.96 -0.43 1.27
C ASN A 211 -4.02 0.58 0.11
N ASN A 212 -4.88 1.61 0.23
CA ASN A 212 -4.99 2.66 -0.76
C ASN A 212 -3.71 3.51 -0.83
N VAL A 213 -3.22 3.97 0.32
CA VAL A 213 -2.02 4.83 0.39
C VAL A 213 -0.75 4.05 0.00
N ASP A 214 -0.67 2.75 0.29
CA ASP A 214 0.39 1.88 -0.24
C ASP A 214 0.38 1.87 -1.78
N GLY A 215 -0.81 1.83 -2.41
CA GLY A 215 -0.94 1.98 -3.86
C GLY A 215 -0.38 3.30 -4.38
N ILE A 216 -0.76 4.41 -3.74
CA ILE A 216 -0.31 5.76 -4.14
C ILE A 216 1.21 5.88 -4.01
N PHE A 217 1.78 5.57 -2.84
CA PHE A 217 3.21 5.70 -2.59
C PHE A 217 4.05 4.73 -3.44
N SER A 218 3.60 3.48 -3.59
CA SER A 218 4.30 2.49 -4.42
C SER A 218 4.45 2.95 -5.86
N ASN A 219 3.45 3.64 -6.41
CA ASN A 219 3.41 3.99 -7.83
C ASN A 219 3.90 5.42 -8.13
N GLN A 220 3.73 6.36 -7.20
CA GLN A 220 4.10 7.76 -7.43
C GLN A 220 5.46 8.13 -6.80
N VAL A 221 5.82 7.51 -5.68
CA VAL A 221 7.05 7.82 -4.91
C VAL A 221 8.12 6.73 -5.10
N GLY A 222 7.70 5.49 -5.42
CA GLY A 222 8.59 4.34 -5.57
C GLY A 222 8.95 3.65 -4.24
N ILE A 223 8.27 4.03 -3.15
CA ILE A 223 8.41 3.44 -1.81
C ILE A 223 7.08 2.82 -1.44
N GLY A 224 7.06 1.53 -1.09
CA GLY A 224 5.85 0.88 -0.58
C GLY A 224 5.70 1.07 0.92
N LEU A 225 4.56 0.65 1.46
CA LEU A 225 4.30 0.68 2.90
C LEU A 225 4.27 -0.75 3.45
N GLU A 226 4.89 -0.97 4.59
CA GLU A 226 4.82 -2.23 5.34
C GLU A 226 3.97 -2.01 6.58
N LEU A 227 2.89 -2.77 6.77
CA LEU A 227 2.06 -2.61 7.96
C LEU A 227 2.83 -3.16 9.16
N GLN A 228 3.29 -2.29 10.05
CA GLN A 228 3.98 -2.69 11.26
C GLN A 228 2.97 -3.17 12.29
N HIS A 229 1.98 -2.36 12.63
CA HIS A 229 1.00 -2.66 13.67
C HIS A 229 -0.29 -1.83 13.51
N VAL A 230 -1.39 -2.34 14.04
CA VAL A 230 -2.66 -1.62 14.18
C VAL A 230 -3.04 -1.60 15.65
N GLU A 231 -3.15 -0.40 16.23
CA GLU A 231 -3.55 -0.21 17.61
C GLU A 231 -4.91 0.48 17.68
N LEU A 232 -5.89 -0.18 18.30
CA LEU A 232 -7.21 0.39 18.56
C LEU A 232 -7.30 0.76 20.04
N LEU A 233 -7.09 2.03 20.37
CA LEU A 233 -7.00 2.48 21.77
C LEU A 233 -8.33 2.27 22.51
N SER A 234 -8.27 1.61 23.66
CA SER A 234 -9.40 1.49 24.58
C SER A 234 -9.59 2.73 25.45
N ASN A 235 -8.54 3.54 25.60
CA ASN A 235 -8.48 4.79 26.34
C ASN A 235 -7.48 5.72 25.65
N ASP A 236 -7.87 6.96 25.41
CA ASP A 236 -7.05 7.95 24.72
C ASP A 236 -5.93 8.53 25.60
N GLY A 237 -6.04 8.36 26.93
CA GLY A 237 -5.05 8.86 27.88
C GLY A 237 -4.83 10.37 27.69
N PRO A 238 -3.60 10.81 27.36
CA PRO A 238 -3.29 12.23 27.18
C PRO A 238 -3.81 12.82 25.86
N LEU A 239 -4.15 11.99 24.87
CA LEU A 239 -4.63 12.43 23.56
C LEU A 239 -6.03 13.03 23.75
N THR A 240 -6.16 14.32 24.02
CA THR A 240 -7.42 14.98 24.43
C THR A 240 -7.66 16.30 23.70
N ALA A 241 -6.64 16.83 23.03
CA ALA A 241 -6.75 18.10 22.33
C ALA A 241 -7.82 18.07 21.23
N PRO A 242 -8.59 19.17 21.09
CA PRO A 242 -9.52 19.41 19.99
C PRO A 242 -8.92 20.31 18.90
N ASP A 243 -7.61 20.57 18.94
CA ASP A 243 -6.85 21.17 17.84
C ASP A 243 -5.76 20.19 17.36
N LEU A 244 -5.63 19.99 16.04
CA LEU A 244 -4.75 18.97 15.48
C LEU A 244 -3.26 19.22 15.80
N ASN A 245 -2.86 20.50 15.93
CA ASN A 245 -1.49 20.87 16.32
C ASN A 245 -1.12 20.32 17.69
N THR A 246 -1.91 20.66 18.71
CA THR A 246 -1.67 20.17 20.07
C THR A 246 -1.90 18.66 20.13
N LEU A 247 -2.79 18.09 19.31
CA LEU A 247 -2.99 16.65 19.25
C LEU A 247 -1.77 15.92 18.66
N LEU A 248 -1.08 16.49 17.67
CA LEU A 248 0.17 15.96 17.14
C LEU A 248 1.28 15.97 18.20
N ASP A 249 1.40 17.06 18.97
CA ASP A 249 2.34 17.14 20.09
C ASP A 249 2.01 16.08 21.17
N GLN A 250 0.73 15.94 21.53
CA GLN A 250 0.28 14.91 22.48
C GLN A 250 0.54 13.50 21.96
N PHE A 251 0.32 13.24 20.66
CA PHE A 251 0.59 11.94 20.05
C PHE A 251 2.08 11.63 19.99
N THR A 252 2.89 12.66 19.74
CA THR A 252 4.35 12.60 19.78
C THR A 252 4.85 12.17 21.15
N ASP A 253 4.41 12.85 22.21
CA ASP A 253 4.77 12.49 23.59
C ASP A 253 4.22 11.11 23.98
N PHE A 254 2.97 10.81 23.60
CA PHE A 254 2.34 9.53 23.88
C PHE A 254 3.14 8.33 23.33
N MET A 255 3.61 8.41 22.08
CA MET A 255 4.38 7.33 21.44
C MET A 255 5.84 7.30 21.92
N PHE A 256 6.50 8.45 22.08
CA PHE A 256 7.93 8.52 22.37
C PHE A 256 8.28 8.22 23.83
N ASN A 257 7.51 8.74 24.79
CA ASN A 257 7.83 8.62 26.22
C ASN A 257 6.63 8.33 27.14
N GLY A 258 5.43 8.25 26.57
CA GLY A 258 4.18 8.08 27.30
C GLY A 258 3.67 6.65 27.36
N ALA A 259 2.34 6.51 27.48
CA ALA A 259 1.68 5.21 27.57
C ALA A 259 1.73 4.40 26.25
N GLY A 260 2.04 5.05 25.12
CA GLY A 260 2.16 4.44 23.81
C GLY A 260 3.49 3.76 23.54
N THR A 261 4.50 3.85 24.43
CA THR A 261 5.83 3.26 24.19
C THR A 261 5.83 1.74 24.04
N ALA A 262 4.76 1.07 24.47
CA ALA A 262 4.58 -0.38 24.29
C ALA A 262 3.97 -0.75 22.92
N ILE A 263 3.44 0.22 22.17
CA ILE A 263 2.86 0.02 20.84
C ILE A 263 4.02 -0.22 19.85
N PRO A 264 4.04 -1.35 19.12
CA PRO A 264 5.11 -1.61 18.15
C PRO A 264 5.19 -0.51 17.08
N SER A 265 6.39 0.06 16.89
CA SER A 265 6.70 1.03 15.84
C SER A 265 8.12 0.78 15.33
N ALA A 266 8.31 0.80 14.00
CA ALA A 266 9.59 0.55 13.35
C ALA A 266 9.91 1.54 12.21
N GLY A 267 9.06 2.54 12.00
CA GLY A 267 9.21 3.57 10.98
C GLY A 267 8.42 4.80 11.40
N ASN A 268 7.30 5.06 10.74
CA ASN A 268 6.40 6.16 11.10
C ASN A 268 5.12 5.64 11.75
N ALA A 269 4.49 6.44 12.60
CA ALA A 269 3.20 6.11 13.20
C ALA A 269 2.18 7.22 12.96
N HIS A 270 0.94 6.84 12.66
CA HIS A 270 -0.13 7.79 12.39
C HIS A 270 -1.33 7.56 13.28
N LEU A 271 -1.82 8.63 13.92
CA LEU A 271 -3.07 8.65 14.65
C LEU A 271 -4.24 8.89 13.69
N PHE A 272 -5.33 8.17 13.89
CA PHE A 272 -6.60 8.38 13.20
C PHE A 272 -7.66 8.78 14.24
N THR A 273 -8.33 9.90 13.98
CA THR A 273 -9.29 10.50 14.92
C THR A 273 -10.55 10.98 14.20
N SER A 274 -11.69 10.92 14.88
CA SER A 274 -12.95 11.55 14.42
C SER A 274 -13.40 12.68 15.35
N ARG A 275 -12.47 13.30 16.07
CA ARG A 275 -12.78 14.42 16.96
C ARG A 275 -13.21 15.65 16.18
N ALA A 276 -14.05 16.44 16.83
CA ALA A 276 -14.65 17.62 16.25
C ALA A 276 -13.63 18.76 16.21
N GLU A 277 -13.14 19.04 15.00
CA GLU A 277 -12.34 20.23 14.70
C GLU A 277 -12.93 20.96 13.50
N ALA A 278 -12.82 22.29 13.47
CA ALA A 278 -13.21 23.08 12.31
C ALA A 278 -12.12 23.00 11.23
N ASN A 279 -12.51 22.54 10.04
CA ASN A 279 -11.86 22.78 8.75
C ASN A 279 -10.43 22.26 8.50
N ASN A 280 -9.76 21.61 9.46
CA ASN A 280 -8.48 20.93 9.21
C ASN A 280 -8.67 19.42 8.96
N GLY A 281 -7.96 18.87 7.97
CA GLY A 281 -7.98 17.46 7.59
C GLY A 281 -6.90 16.60 8.24
N GLY A 282 -5.75 17.16 8.53
CA GLY A 282 -4.62 16.41 9.06
C GLY A 282 -3.46 17.31 9.44
N ILE A 283 -2.47 16.73 10.09
CA ILE A 283 -1.19 17.39 10.33
C ILE A 283 -0.09 16.35 10.56
N ALA A 284 1.13 16.66 10.14
CA ALA A 284 2.28 15.79 10.36
C ALA A 284 3.58 16.58 10.50
N TRP A 285 4.57 15.96 11.15
CA TRP A 285 5.93 16.50 11.16
C TRP A 285 6.56 16.40 9.77
N VAL A 286 7.30 17.42 9.35
CA VAL A 286 7.91 17.44 8.02
C VAL A 286 9.33 16.87 8.04
N GLY A 287 9.63 15.94 7.13
CA GLY A 287 10.98 15.39 6.93
C GLY A 287 11.48 14.57 8.12
N THR A 288 10.65 13.66 8.60
CA THR A 288 10.87 12.92 9.85
C THR A 288 10.80 11.40 9.68
N LEU A 289 11.02 10.91 8.46
CA LEU A 289 11.12 9.47 8.20
C LEU A 289 12.03 8.79 9.22
N CYS A 290 11.55 7.65 9.74
CA CYS A 290 12.29 6.79 10.67
C CYS A 290 12.59 7.42 12.04
N SER A 291 12.16 8.64 12.31
CA SER A 291 12.40 9.29 13.60
C SER A 291 11.51 8.67 14.67
N ASP A 292 12.13 8.06 15.68
CA ASP A 292 11.45 7.58 16.88
C ASP A 292 10.84 8.71 17.71
N ARG A 293 11.32 9.96 17.52
CA ARG A 293 10.87 11.13 18.28
C ARG A 293 9.76 11.93 17.61
N VAL A 294 9.74 11.99 16.28
CA VAL A 294 8.85 12.89 15.52
C VAL A 294 8.36 12.29 14.19
N GLY A 295 8.54 10.98 13.97
CA GLY A 295 8.06 10.27 12.77
C GLY A 295 6.55 10.02 12.83
N TYR A 296 5.76 11.09 13.02
CA TYR A 296 4.35 11.01 13.36
C TYR A 296 3.46 11.92 12.52
N GLY A 297 2.20 11.53 12.39
CA GLY A 297 1.12 12.36 11.85
C GLY A 297 -0.24 12.04 12.46
N VAL A 298 -1.20 12.94 12.28
CA VAL A 298 -2.59 12.82 12.73
C VAL A 298 -3.52 13.04 11.55
N ASN A 299 -4.44 12.09 11.34
CA ASN A 299 -5.37 12.08 10.22
C ASN A 299 -6.80 12.15 10.74
N LYS A 300 -7.57 13.12 10.27
CA LYS A 300 -8.99 13.20 10.57
C LYS A 300 -9.80 12.28 9.68
N PHE A 301 -10.76 11.59 10.28
CA PHE A 301 -11.71 10.74 9.57
C PHE A 301 -13.13 11.32 9.68
N THR A 302 -13.74 11.61 8.52
CA THR A 302 -15.05 12.26 8.37
C THR A 302 -16.09 11.36 7.71
N ASP A 303 -16.12 10.07 8.06
CA ASP A 303 -17.04 9.05 7.49
C ASP A 303 -16.84 8.76 5.99
N SER A 304 -15.79 9.28 5.36
CA SER A 304 -15.39 8.95 4.00
C SER A 304 -13.97 8.38 3.98
N ILE A 305 -13.85 7.11 3.58
CA ILE A 305 -12.56 6.45 3.38
C ILE A 305 -11.77 7.10 2.25
N ASN A 306 -12.46 7.61 1.23
CA ASN A 306 -11.84 8.29 0.10
C ASN A 306 -11.17 9.60 0.53
N ILE A 307 -11.88 10.43 1.30
CA ILE A 307 -11.30 11.65 1.90
C ILE A 307 -10.15 11.28 2.85
N GLY A 308 -10.36 10.30 3.73
CA GLY A 308 -9.33 9.83 4.65
C GLY A 308 -8.08 9.28 3.95
N THR A 309 -8.23 8.69 2.76
CA THR A 309 -7.11 8.20 1.94
C THR A 309 -6.26 9.35 1.44
N LEU A 310 -6.89 10.40 0.92
CA LEU A 310 -6.17 11.58 0.42
C LEU A 310 -5.48 12.33 1.57
N ILE A 311 -6.15 12.47 2.72
CA ILE A 311 -5.56 13.04 3.93
C ILE A 311 -4.34 12.23 4.35
N PHE A 312 -4.49 10.92 4.51
CA PHE A 312 -3.39 10.10 4.98
C PHE A 312 -2.20 10.10 4.01
N ALA A 313 -2.45 10.10 2.71
CA ALA A 313 -1.38 10.22 1.72
C ALA A 313 -0.67 11.58 1.80
N HIS A 314 -1.42 12.67 2.01
CA HIS A 314 -0.89 14.02 2.18
C HIS A 314 -0.01 14.13 3.44
N GLU A 315 -0.52 13.71 4.59
CA GLU A 315 0.22 13.76 5.86
C GLU A 315 1.47 12.88 5.85
N LEU A 316 1.39 11.71 5.21
CA LEU A 316 2.57 10.88 5.01
C LEU A 316 3.57 11.58 4.06
N GLY A 317 3.09 12.31 3.05
CA GLY A 317 3.93 13.12 2.16
C GLY A 317 4.76 14.17 2.91
N HIS A 318 4.18 14.80 3.94
CA HIS A 318 4.92 15.68 4.85
C HIS A 318 6.01 14.94 5.61
N ASN A 319 5.74 13.77 6.20
CA ASN A 319 6.78 12.96 6.85
C ASN A 319 7.93 12.62 5.89
N PHE A 320 7.65 12.41 4.60
CA PHE A 320 8.65 12.22 3.53
C PHE A 320 9.39 13.50 3.14
N GLY A 321 8.99 14.68 3.63
CA GLY A 321 9.69 15.96 3.40
C GLY A 321 9.02 16.88 2.38
N ALA A 322 7.89 16.50 1.79
CA ALA A 322 7.21 17.37 0.83
C ALA A 322 6.53 18.57 1.54
N PRO A 323 6.76 19.80 1.08
CA PRO A 323 5.99 20.97 1.49
C PRO A 323 4.71 21.08 0.64
N HIS A 324 3.85 22.06 0.93
CA HIS A 324 2.65 22.26 0.13
C HIS A 324 2.94 22.71 -1.31
N ASP A 325 2.21 22.16 -2.28
CA ASP A 325 2.23 22.61 -3.67
C ASP A 325 1.40 23.88 -3.86
N GLY A 326 1.89 24.84 -4.65
CA GLY A 326 1.13 26.04 -5.02
C GLY A 326 0.87 27.04 -3.89
N GLN A 327 1.38 26.78 -2.67
CA GLN A 327 1.25 27.70 -1.54
C GLN A 327 2.37 28.75 -1.56
N SER A 328 2.00 30.01 -1.34
CA SER A 328 2.98 31.10 -1.23
C SER A 328 3.97 30.89 -0.09
N GLY A 329 5.27 31.07 -0.37
CA GLY A 329 6.36 30.83 0.59
C GLY A 329 6.78 29.37 0.74
N SER A 330 6.10 28.43 0.07
CA SER A 330 6.53 27.03 0.00
C SER A 330 7.71 26.84 -0.96
N ALA A 331 8.59 25.88 -0.70
CA ALA A 331 9.60 25.46 -1.69
C ALA A 331 8.97 24.90 -2.98
N CYS A 332 7.68 24.52 -2.95
CA CYS A 332 6.89 24.12 -4.11
C CYS A 332 5.81 25.14 -4.51
N GLU A 333 6.01 26.44 -4.21
CA GLU A 333 5.08 27.53 -4.59
C GLU A 333 4.77 27.56 -6.09
N SER A 334 5.73 27.22 -6.96
CA SER A 334 5.54 27.23 -8.41
C SER A 334 4.93 25.94 -8.98
N ALA A 335 4.71 24.92 -8.14
CA ALA A 335 4.09 23.68 -8.58
C ALA A 335 2.59 23.92 -8.82
N ALA A 336 2.03 23.27 -9.86
CA ALA A 336 0.58 23.17 -9.97
C ALA A 336 0.03 22.45 -8.72
N PRO A 337 -1.17 22.80 -8.22
CA PRO A 337 -1.77 22.14 -7.06
C PRO A 337 -1.77 20.62 -7.27
N GLY A 338 -1.07 19.92 -6.37
CA GLY A 338 -0.87 18.47 -6.32
C GLY A 338 -1.67 17.81 -5.20
N LEU A 339 -1.38 16.54 -4.93
CA LEU A 339 -1.81 15.85 -3.69
C LEU A 339 -1.34 16.61 -2.44
N MET A 340 -0.23 17.36 -2.53
CA MET A 340 0.28 18.24 -1.46
C MET A 340 -0.29 19.67 -1.50
N ALA A 341 -1.33 19.96 -2.28
CA ALA A 341 -1.98 21.26 -2.20
C ALA A 341 -2.58 21.49 -0.79
N PRO A 342 -2.61 22.73 -0.27
CA PRO A 342 -3.12 23.03 1.08
C PRO A 342 -4.65 22.89 1.21
N THR A 343 -5.33 22.43 0.17
CA THR A 343 -6.77 22.23 0.09
C THR A 343 -7.05 20.94 -0.65
N VAL A 344 -8.10 20.20 -0.28
CA VAL A 344 -8.50 19.02 -1.02
C VAL A 344 -9.24 19.39 -2.30
N GLY A 345 -8.67 19.00 -3.44
CA GLY A 345 -9.32 19.02 -4.74
C GLY A 345 -8.33 19.29 -5.88
N GLY A 346 -8.70 18.90 -7.10
CA GLY A 346 -7.97 19.24 -8.33
C GLY A 346 -6.97 18.20 -8.83
N THR A 347 -6.36 17.37 -7.98
CA THR A 347 -5.55 16.21 -8.40
C THR A 347 -5.22 15.25 -7.24
N ASP A 348 -4.80 14.04 -7.58
CA ASP A 348 -4.41 12.92 -6.72
C ASP A 348 -2.92 12.54 -6.85
N GLN A 349 -2.16 13.30 -7.65
CA GLN A 349 -0.76 13.02 -7.92
C GLN A 349 0.15 13.94 -7.10
N PHE A 350 1.22 13.39 -6.52
CA PHE A 350 2.32 14.19 -6.03
C PHE A 350 2.94 14.99 -7.18
N SER A 351 3.16 16.29 -6.98
CA SER A 351 3.87 17.10 -7.98
C SER A 351 5.32 16.63 -8.10
N GLN A 352 5.95 16.91 -9.26
CA GLN A 352 7.37 16.66 -9.43
C GLN A 352 8.22 17.39 -8.38
N CYS A 353 7.79 18.59 -7.95
CA CYS A 353 8.48 19.31 -6.88
C CYS A 353 8.37 18.56 -5.55
N SER A 354 7.17 18.13 -5.17
CA SER A 354 6.96 17.32 -3.97
C SER A 354 7.84 16.07 -3.97
N ILE A 355 7.86 15.30 -5.06
CA ILE A 355 8.72 14.10 -5.20
C ILE A 355 10.21 14.45 -5.04
N GLN A 356 10.66 15.57 -5.61
CA GLN A 356 12.05 16.04 -5.47
C GLN A 356 12.39 16.43 -4.03
N GLN A 357 11.46 17.09 -3.31
CA GLN A 357 11.65 17.43 -1.91
C GLN A 357 11.70 16.19 -1.01
N MET A 358 11.05 15.09 -1.42
CA MET A 358 11.09 13.83 -0.66
C MET A 358 12.42 13.06 -0.78
N GLN A 359 13.15 13.23 -1.89
CA GLN A 359 14.33 12.39 -2.18
C GLN A 359 15.42 12.41 -1.10
N PRO A 360 15.80 13.56 -0.52
CA PRO A 360 16.81 13.59 0.54
C PRO A 360 16.39 12.79 1.77
N GLU A 361 15.12 12.89 2.20
CA GLU A 361 14.61 12.14 3.34
C GLU A 361 14.56 10.63 3.05
N ILE A 362 14.15 10.23 1.83
CA ILE A 362 14.16 8.82 1.40
C ILE A 362 15.59 8.25 1.38
N ALA A 363 16.57 9.04 0.93
CA ALA A 363 17.97 8.63 0.86
C ALA A 363 18.56 8.40 2.26
N ASP A 364 18.20 9.23 3.23
CA ASP A 364 18.68 9.17 4.61
C ASP A 364 17.86 8.20 5.51
N ALA A 365 16.70 7.73 5.04
CA ALA A 365 15.80 6.87 5.81
C ALA A 365 16.40 5.48 6.10
N PHE A 366 16.81 5.27 7.35
CA PHE A 366 17.48 4.04 7.81
C PHE A 366 16.51 2.87 8.11
N CYS A 367 15.23 3.15 8.32
CA CYS A 367 14.20 2.16 8.67
C CYS A 367 13.54 1.51 7.45
N LEU A 368 13.87 1.95 6.23
CA LEU A 368 13.31 1.36 5.02
C LEU A 368 13.75 -0.10 4.88
N ILE A 369 12.77 -0.99 4.82
CA ILE A 369 12.99 -2.42 4.60
C ILE A 369 13.22 -2.63 3.11
N SER A 370 14.36 -3.21 2.75
CA SER A 370 14.59 -3.60 1.36
C SER A 370 13.71 -4.81 1.04
N VAL A 371 12.75 -4.63 0.13
CA VAL A 371 11.95 -5.76 -0.35
C VAL A 371 12.84 -6.53 -1.31
N SER A 372 13.22 -7.72 -0.91
CA SER A 372 14.07 -8.57 -1.73
C SER A 372 13.27 -9.04 -2.94
N SER A 373 13.45 -8.38 -4.09
CA SER A 373 12.99 -8.89 -5.38
C SER A 373 13.74 -10.20 -5.66
N ILE A 374 13.14 -11.33 -5.29
CA ILE A 374 13.82 -12.63 -5.22
C ILE A 374 15.02 -12.57 -4.26
N ALA A 375 14.88 -13.03 -3.03
CA ALA A 375 16.08 -13.34 -2.28
C ALA A 375 16.74 -14.52 -3.02
N ALA A 376 17.85 -14.32 -3.73
CA ALA A 376 18.53 -15.40 -4.45
C ALA A 376 18.77 -16.62 -3.55
N VAL A 377 18.98 -16.36 -2.26
CA VAL A 377 19.04 -17.33 -1.16
C VAL A 377 17.81 -18.24 -1.03
N ASP A 378 16.63 -17.82 -1.48
CA ASP A 378 15.37 -18.59 -1.45
C ASP A 378 15.29 -19.62 -2.58
N PHE A 379 16.10 -19.49 -3.62
CA PHE A 379 16.19 -20.47 -4.70
C PHE A 379 17.49 -21.27 -4.65
N THR A 380 18.61 -20.63 -4.33
CA THR A 380 19.93 -21.29 -4.37
C THR A 380 20.01 -22.43 -3.38
N GLY A 381 20.49 -23.59 -3.81
CA GLY A 381 20.64 -24.78 -2.99
C GLY A 381 20.35 -26.07 -3.75
N ASN A 382 20.38 -27.18 -3.00
CA ASN A 382 20.01 -28.50 -3.51
C ASN A 382 18.60 -28.86 -3.04
N TRP A 383 17.78 -29.32 -3.96
CA TRP A 383 16.37 -29.63 -3.74
C TRP A 383 16.05 -31.03 -4.25
N PHE A 384 15.20 -31.73 -3.51
CA PHE A 384 14.87 -33.12 -3.81
C PHE A 384 13.45 -33.48 -3.37
N ASN A 385 12.97 -34.64 -3.79
CA ASN A 385 11.73 -35.23 -3.29
C ASN A 385 12.06 -36.59 -2.66
N ARG A 386 11.70 -36.79 -1.38
CA ARG A 386 11.97 -38.04 -0.65
C ARG A 386 11.38 -39.30 -1.30
N GLN A 387 10.26 -39.17 -2.00
CA GLN A 387 9.62 -40.30 -2.71
C GLN A 387 10.29 -40.59 -4.06
N ARG A 388 11.17 -39.70 -4.54
CA ARG A 388 11.96 -39.83 -5.76
C ARG A 388 13.46 -39.74 -5.45
N ASP A 389 13.89 -40.52 -4.46
CA ASP A 389 15.28 -40.51 -4.03
C ASP A 389 16.24 -40.81 -5.19
N GLY A 390 17.38 -40.11 -5.21
CA GLY A 390 18.33 -40.11 -6.32
C GLY A 390 18.02 -39.13 -7.46
N GLU A 391 16.89 -38.42 -7.43
CA GLU A 391 16.56 -37.30 -8.33
C GLU A 391 16.56 -35.96 -7.59
N GLY A 392 16.78 -34.86 -8.33
CA GLY A 392 16.71 -33.53 -7.74
C GLY A 392 17.36 -32.45 -8.59
N VAL A 393 17.32 -31.22 -8.06
CA VAL A 393 17.86 -30.04 -8.75
C VAL A 393 18.81 -29.27 -7.86
N GLN A 394 19.89 -28.76 -8.46
CA GLN A 394 20.77 -27.77 -7.86
C GLN A 394 20.54 -26.43 -8.56
N ILE A 395 20.30 -25.38 -7.78
CA ILE A 395 20.13 -24.01 -8.28
C ILE A 395 21.26 -23.15 -7.72
N SER A 396 21.98 -22.43 -8.59
CA SER A 396 22.98 -21.42 -8.23
C SER A 396 22.61 -20.04 -8.78
N LEU A 397 23.08 -18.99 -8.10
CA LEU A 397 23.09 -17.62 -8.62
C LEU A 397 24.50 -17.34 -9.11
N GLU A 398 24.61 -16.86 -10.35
CA GLU A 398 25.88 -16.51 -10.96
C GLU A 398 26.35 -15.13 -10.50
N GLY A 399 27.63 -14.83 -10.73
CA GLY A 399 28.30 -13.63 -10.21
C GLY A 399 27.73 -12.28 -10.70
N ASP A 400 26.80 -12.29 -11.67
CA ASP A 400 26.08 -11.10 -12.13
C ASP A 400 24.89 -10.73 -11.23
N GLY A 401 24.55 -11.55 -10.24
CA GLY A 401 23.47 -11.31 -9.29
C GLY A 401 22.06 -11.44 -9.88
N ALA A 402 21.91 -11.88 -11.13
CA ALA A 402 20.61 -11.94 -11.83
C ALA A 402 20.38 -13.25 -12.59
N THR A 403 21.45 -13.96 -12.97
CA THR A 403 21.36 -15.21 -13.72
C THR A 403 21.39 -16.41 -12.76
N PHE A 404 20.35 -17.24 -12.83
CA PHE A 404 20.28 -18.50 -12.11
C PHE A 404 20.62 -19.66 -13.04
N VAL A 405 21.39 -20.62 -12.55
CA VAL A 405 21.67 -21.88 -13.26
C VAL A 405 21.00 -23.01 -12.51
N LEU A 406 20.27 -23.86 -13.24
CA LEU A 406 19.66 -25.08 -12.70
C LEU A 406 20.33 -26.30 -13.34
N SER A 407 20.85 -27.19 -12.49
CA SER A 407 21.26 -28.54 -12.86
C SER A 407 20.23 -29.54 -12.37
N TYR A 408 19.62 -30.31 -13.27
CA TYR A 408 18.65 -31.36 -12.94
C TYR A 408 19.28 -32.73 -13.20
N TYR A 409 19.37 -33.56 -12.17
CA TYR A 409 19.75 -34.97 -12.26
C TYR A 409 18.53 -35.88 -12.09
N THR A 410 18.37 -36.82 -13.02
CA THR A 410 17.29 -37.83 -13.03
C THR A 410 17.73 -39.11 -13.74
N TYR A 411 16.79 -40.00 -14.08
CA TYR A 411 17.07 -41.27 -14.75
C TYR A 411 16.25 -41.44 -16.03
N LEU A 412 16.86 -42.07 -17.03
CA LEU A 412 16.20 -42.57 -18.24
C LEU A 412 16.71 -43.97 -18.55
N GLY A 413 15.82 -44.94 -18.66
CA GLY A 413 16.19 -46.33 -18.98
C GLY A 413 17.19 -46.95 -18.00
N GLY A 414 17.09 -46.60 -16.70
CA GLY A 414 17.98 -47.07 -15.64
C GLY A 414 19.37 -46.41 -15.61
N ARG A 415 19.61 -45.38 -16.43
CA ARG A 415 20.85 -44.61 -16.46
C ARG A 415 20.61 -43.19 -15.98
N GLN A 416 21.59 -42.62 -15.27
CA GLN A 416 21.52 -41.24 -14.86
C GLN A 416 21.64 -40.30 -16.07
N VAL A 417 20.82 -39.25 -16.09
CA VAL A 417 20.86 -38.18 -17.08
C VAL A 417 20.90 -36.85 -16.34
N TRP A 418 21.68 -35.92 -16.88
CA TRP A 418 21.83 -34.57 -16.35
C TRP A 418 21.38 -33.57 -17.40
N MET A 419 20.60 -32.60 -16.96
CA MET A 419 20.20 -31.44 -17.73
C MET A 419 20.72 -30.18 -17.05
N ILE A 420 21.04 -29.17 -17.85
CA ILE A 420 21.45 -27.85 -17.36
C ILE A 420 20.70 -26.77 -18.14
N GLY A 421 20.38 -25.67 -17.47
CA GLY A 421 19.81 -24.49 -18.08
C GLY A 421 19.92 -23.28 -17.20
N GLU A 422 19.53 -22.14 -17.75
CA GLU A 422 19.60 -20.85 -17.09
C GLU A 422 18.24 -20.14 -17.11
N ALA A 423 18.03 -19.29 -16.13
CA ALA A 423 16.92 -18.37 -16.06
C ALA A 423 17.44 -17.03 -15.55
N ARG A 424 16.88 -15.91 -16.01
CA ARG A 424 17.16 -14.61 -15.41
C ARG A 424 16.00 -14.19 -14.52
N SER A 425 16.33 -13.61 -13.37
CA SER A 425 15.35 -12.86 -12.58
C SER A 425 14.67 -11.81 -13.46
N PRO A 426 13.34 -11.62 -13.37
CA PRO A 426 12.71 -10.42 -13.88
C PRO A 426 13.42 -9.17 -13.31
N ALA A 427 13.50 -8.11 -14.11
CA ALA A 427 14.13 -6.85 -13.69
C ALA A 427 13.39 -6.17 -12.53
N THR A 428 12.14 -6.57 -12.25
CA THR A 428 11.25 -6.01 -11.23
C THR A 428 10.29 -7.07 -10.67
N GLY A 429 9.96 -6.95 -9.39
CA GLY A 429 8.94 -7.76 -8.72
C GLY A 429 9.47 -8.94 -7.88
N GLU A 430 8.76 -9.25 -6.80
CA GLU A 430 8.91 -10.52 -6.11
C GLU A 430 8.40 -11.65 -7.02
N THR A 431 9.28 -12.47 -7.59
CA THR A 431 8.84 -13.75 -8.15
C THR A 431 9.27 -14.88 -7.24
N LYS A 432 8.27 -15.61 -6.73
CA LYS A 432 8.48 -16.91 -6.09
C LYS A 432 8.59 -18.02 -7.13
N ALA A 433 8.67 -17.71 -8.43
CA ALA A 433 8.88 -18.70 -9.48
C ALA A 433 10.00 -18.35 -10.50
N LEU A 434 10.78 -19.35 -10.89
CA LEU A 434 11.75 -19.28 -11.99
C LEU A 434 11.44 -20.39 -13.00
N THR A 435 11.49 -20.06 -14.29
CA THR A 435 11.32 -21.02 -15.40
C THR A 435 12.64 -21.14 -16.15
N PHE A 436 13.15 -22.37 -16.27
CA PHE A 436 14.42 -22.70 -16.89
C PHE A 436 14.19 -23.49 -18.18
N ASP A 437 14.87 -23.09 -19.25
CA ASP A 437 14.98 -23.89 -20.47
C ASP A 437 16.17 -24.84 -20.34
N LEU A 438 15.91 -26.14 -20.35
CA LEU A 438 16.91 -27.16 -20.05
C LEU A 438 17.42 -27.89 -21.29
N TYR A 439 18.71 -28.24 -21.25
CA TYR A 439 19.42 -28.93 -22.32
C TYR A 439 20.17 -30.15 -21.80
N ILE A 440 20.21 -31.21 -22.60
CA ILE A 440 21.15 -32.33 -22.45
C ILE A 440 22.38 -32.04 -23.29
N THR A 441 23.57 -32.17 -22.71
CA THR A 441 24.85 -32.06 -23.43
C THR A 441 25.53 -33.42 -23.54
N SER A 442 26.04 -33.76 -24.72
CA SER A 442 26.73 -35.05 -24.98
C SER A 442 27.80 -34.93 -26.08
N GLY A 443 28.51 -36.03 -26.35
CA GLY A 443 29.36 -36.22 -27.54
C GLY A 443 30.85 -35.92 -27.38
N ALA A 444 31.24 -34.90 -26.60
CA ALA A 444 32.65 -34.57 -26.39
C ALA A 444 33.31 -35.35 -25.23
N ASP A 445 34.62 -35.56 -25.32
CA ASP A 445 35.46 -36.14 -24.26
C ASP A 445 36.04 -35.07 -23.31
N PHE A 446 36.49 -35.48 -22.12
CA PHE A 446 37.21 -34.61 -21.17
C PHE A 446 38.73 -34.57 -21.44
N GLY A 447 39.38 -33.47 -21.05
CA GLY A 447 40.85 -33.34 -21.03
C GLY A 447 41.46 -33.15 -22.41
N SER A 448 42.64 -33.73 -22.65
CA SER A 448 43.38 -33.60 -23.93
C SER A 448 42.65 -34.19 -25.15
N ARG A 449 41.56 -34.95 -24.93
CA ARG A 449 40.70 -35.49 -25.98
C ARG A 449 39.49 -34.59 -26.29
N PHE A 450 39.31 -33.47 -25.58
CA PHE A 450 38.20 -32.55 -25.81
C PHE A 450 38.26 -31.94 -27.22
N ASN A 451 37.16 -32.07 -27.96
CA ASN A 451 36.95 -31.42 -29.24
C ASN A 451 35.59 -30.69 -29.20
N PRO A 452 35.56 -29.35 -29.31
CA PRO A 452 34.31 -28.60 -29.24
C PRO A 452 33.33 -28.94 -30.38
N ALA A 453 33.81 -29.41 -31.53
CA ALA A 453 32.96 -29.82 -32.65
C ALA A 453 32.12 -31.09 -32.33
N ASN A 454 32.49 -31.85 -31.31
CA ASN A 454 31.77 -33.04 -30.88
C ASN A 454 30.69 -32.73 -29.83
N VAL A 455 30.59 -31.48 -29.34
CA VAL A 455 29.59 -31.10 -28.34
C VAL A 455 28.21 -31.00 -28.99
N VAL A 456 27.29 -31.86 -28.55
CA VAL A 456 25.89 -31.85 -28.96
C VAL A 456 25.06 -31.30 -27.81
N ARG A 457 24.25 -30.27 -28.07
CA ARG A 457 23.25 -29.72 -27.13
C ARG A 457 21.86 -30.01 -27.68
N ARG A 458 21.07 -30.76 -26.93
CA ARG A 458 19.69 -31.11 -27.28
C ARG A 458 18.74 -30.45 -26.30
N VAL A 459 17.76 -29.72 -26.81
CA VAL A 459 16.67 -29.16 -25.99
C VAL A 459 15.92 -30.30 -25.33
N TRP A 460 15.81 -30.25 -24.00
CA TRP A 460 15.11 -31.27 -23.22
C TRP A 460 13.68 -30.88 -22.90
N GLY A 461 13.44 -29.60 -22.59
CA GLY A 461 12.14 -29.09 -22.15
C GLY A 461 12.31 -27.96 -21.13
N THR A 462 11.27 -27.70 -20.35
CA THR A 462 11.28 -26.62 -19.33
C THR A 462 11.04 -27.15 -17.93
N VAL A 463 11.61 -26.46 -16.95
CA VAL A 463 11.34 -26.67 -15.53
C VAL A 463 10.95 -25.34 -14.90
N LYS A 464 9.78 -25.28 -14.27
CA LYS A 464 9.36 -24.15 -13.45
C LYS A 464 9.44 -24.53 -11.97
N VAL A 465 10.24 -23.81 -11.20
CA VAL A 465 10.35 -23.96 -9.75
C VAL A 465 9.59 -22.83 -9.09
N THR A 466 8.69 -23.14 -8.14
CA THR A 466 7.93 -22.16 -7.36
C THR A 466 8.16 -22.40 -5.87
N VAL A 467 8.81 -21.48 -5.17
CA VAL A 467 9.08 -21.55 -3.72
C VAL A 467 7.81 -21.19 -2.94
N ASP A 468 7.52 -21.91 -1.85
CA ASP A 468 6.33 -21.66 -1.06
C ASP A 468 6.42 -20.33 -0.29
N ALA A 469 5.37 -19.52 -0.36
CA ALA A 469 5.33 -18.17 0.21
C ALA A 469 5.49 -18.13 1.74
N GLY A 470 5.10 -19.20 2.45
CA GLY A 470 5.24 -19.30 3.91
C GLY A 470 6.41 -20.18 4.37
N ASN A 471 7.16 -20.79 3.45
CA ASN A 471 8.25 -21.70 3.79
C ASN A 471 9.27 -21.80 2.66
N CYS A 472 10.39 -21.09 2.81
CA CYS A 472 11.54 -21.16 1.90
C CYS A 472 12.24 -22.53 1.82
N ASN A 473 11.85 -23.50 2.65
CA ASN A 473 12.39 -24.86 2.61
C ASN A 473 11.60 -25.82 1.72
N THR A 474 10.45 -25.40 1.20
CA THR A 474 9.59 -26.19 0.32
C THR A 474 9.27 -25.44 -0.96
N ALA A 475 9.12 -26.18 -2.05
CA ALA A 475 8.81 -25.65 -3.36
C ALA A 475 8.04 -26.67 -4.21
N GLN A 476 7.42 -26.20 -5.28
CA GLN A 476 6.81 -27.02 -6.32
C GLN A 476 7.61 -26.91 -7.61
N MET A 477 7.92 -28.05 -8.21
CA MET A 477 8.58 -28.14 -9.51
C MET A 477 7.62 -28.67 -10.56
N VAL A 478 7.34 -27.88 -11.59
CA VAL A 478 6.59 -28.31 -12.77
C VAL A 478 7.59 -28.65 -13.86
N VAL A 479 7.57 -29.90 -14.30
CA VAL A 479 8.49 -30.46 -15.29
C VAL A 479 7.74 -30.68 -16.59
N THR A 480 8.23 -30.10 -17.69
CA THR A 480 7.61 -30.19 -19.02
C THR A 480 8.63 -30.67 -20.06
N PRO A 481 8.85 -31.98 -20.21
CA PRO A 481 9.76 -32.50 -21.22
C PRO A 481 9.21 -32.28 -22.63
N ALA A 482 10.07 -31.85 -23.55
CA ALA A 482 9.79 -31.81 -24.98
C ALA A 482 10.16 -33.14 -25.68
N LEU A 483 10.96 -33.96 -24.99
CA LEU A 483 11.45 -35.24 -25.48
C LEU A 483 10.53 -36.39 -25.03
N PRO A 484 9.85 -37.11 -25.95
CA PRO A 484 8.84 -38.11 -25.61
C PRO A 484 9.34 -39.24 -24.70
N GLU A 485 10.62 -39.58 -24.76
CA GLU A 485 11.23 -40.61 -23.92
C GLU A 485 11.22 -40.27 -22.42
N PHE A 486 10.99 -39.02 -22.04
CA PHE A 486 10.83 -38.57 -20.65
C PHE A 486 9.36 -38.47 -20.21
N GLY A 487 8.41 -38.83 -21.07
CA GLY A 487 6.98 -38.80 -20.78
C GLY A 487 6.35 -37.41 -20.87
N GLY A 488 5.13 -37.29 -20.33
CA GLY A 488 4.37 -36.03 -20.31
C GLY A 488 4.73 -35.11 -19.14
N ALA A 489 4.15 -33.91 -19.13
CA ALA A 489 4.35 -32.95 -18.06
C ALA A 489 3.83 -33.46 -16.71
N PHE A 490 4.54 -33.15 -15.64
CA PHE A 490 4.16 -33.52 -14.27
C PHE A 490 4.63 -32.48 -13.25
N THR A 491 4.01 -32.51 -12.07
CA THR A 491 4.37 -31.64 -10.94
C THR A 491 4.91 -32.50 -9.80
N VAL A 492 5.98 -32.05 -9.16
CA VAL A 492 6.59 -32.72 -8.03
C VAL A 492 6.92 -31.70 -6.92
N PRO A 493 6.47 -31.94 -5.67
CA PRO A 493 6.90 -31.12 -4.55
C PRO A 493 8.36 -31.44 -4.24
N ILE A 494 9.16 -30.43 -3.92
CA ILE A 494 10.56 -30.58 -3.56
C ILE A 494 10.84 -29.85 -2.25
N GLU A 495 11.80 -30.36 -1.50
CA GLU A 495 12.29 -29.78 -0.26
C GLU A 495 13.81 -29.59 -0.34
N ARG A 496 14.33 -28.65 0.45
CA ARG A 496 15.77 -28.43 0.54
C ARG A 496 16.47 -29.59 1.25
N ILE A 497 17.63 -29.98 0.73
CA ILE A 497 18.54 -30.89 1.45
C ILE A 497 19.03 -30.24 2.75
N ALA A 498 19.44 -28.98 2.68
CA ALA A 498 19.87 -28.20 3.84
C ALA A 498 18.77 -27.20 4.24
N VAL A 499 18.09 -27.51 5.34
CA VAL A 499 17.00 -26.68 5.88
C VAL A 499 17.58 -25.38 6.43
N ARG A 500 16.98 -24.25 6.06
CA ARG A 500 17.28 -22.93 6.59
C ARG A 500 16.49 -22.70 7.88
N SER A 501 17.16 -22.09 8.86
CA SER A 501 16.58 -21.70 10.14
C SER A 501 15.64 -20.49 10.05
N SER A 502 15.77 -19.68 8.99
CA SER A 502 14.89 -18.54 8.73
C SER A 502 14.69 -18.33 7.23
N CYS A 503 13.47 -17.93 6.87
CA CYS A 503 13.09 -17.52 5.53
C CYS A 503 13.09 -15.99 5.44
N ASN A 504 13.48 -15.46 4.28
CA ASN A 504 13.55 -14.02 4.05
C ASN A 504 12.19 -13.46 3.64
#